data_AF-A0A1J5PS42-F1
#
_entry.id   AF-A0A1J5PS42-F1
#
_cell.length_a   1.000
_cell.length_b   1.000
_cell.length_c   1.000
_cell.angle_alpha   90.00
_cell.angle_beta   90.00
_cell.angle_gamma   90.00
#
_symmetry.space_group_name_H-M   'P 1'
#
loop_
_entity.id
_entity.type
_entity.pdbx_description
1 polymer ?
#
loop_
_entity_poly.entity_id
_entity_poly.type
_entity_poly.pdbx_seq_one_letter_code
_entity_poly.pdbx_strand_id
1 'polypeptide(L)'
;MKHVLGRTVALTSAVLLAVGVSSPANASDDSGKLTSVGPVSQSNFRSPVVRLHPGVSSGVTPQVTGSGGQIVGYSGVTITPPGGTSGTFAQGFTSYYTAGSGLTSAYINVTSGSSYARWYGATPYNADSIGLSNSVWVGGLGVSISVGGSSGVGISVSNDTVTMSNSVANTWRNEHSFTNIDFSTALAIWGPYENSSDSATFSYQTFYDNIS
;
A
#
# COMPACT_ATOMS: atom_id res chain seq x y z
N MET A 1 25.50 -3.47 62.76
CA MET A 1 25.53 -2.47 61.66
C MET A 1 24.52 -2.90 60.61
N LYS A 2 23.69 -1.95 60.14
CA LYS A 2 22.45 -2.16 59.39
C LYS A 2 22.71 -2.63 57.94
N HIS A 3 21.94 -3.62 57.50
CA HIS A 3 21.77 -4.01 56.09
C HIS A 3 21.02 -2.92 55.31
N VAL A 4 21.42 -2.68 54.05
CA VAL A 4 20.59 -2.01 53.04
C VAL A 4 20.60 -2.85 51.76
N LEU A 5 19.43 -3.42 51.46
CA LEU A 5 19.09 -4.19 50.27
C LEU A 5 18.79 -3.21 49.12
N GLY A 6 19.49 -3.32 48.00
CA GLY A 6 19.16 -2.61 46.76
C GLY A 6 17.96 -3.27 46.07
N ARG A 7 16.87 -2.51 45.89
CA ARG A 7 15.72 -2.90 45.06
C ARG A 7 15.81 -2.16 43.73
N THR A 8 15.95 -2.90 42.63
CA THR A 8 15.80 -2.37 41.27
C THR A 8 14.34 -2.43 40.87
N VAL A 9 13.76 -1.27 40.53
CA VAL A 9 12.38 -1.11 40.08
C VAL A 9 12.34 -1.31 38.56
N ALA A 10 11.53 -2.28 38.10
CA ALA A 10 11.20 -2.44 36.69
C ALA A 10 10.08 -1.44 36.31
N LEU A 11 10.35 -0.55 35.35
CA LEU A 11 9.31 0.26 34.72
C LEU A 11 8.58 -0.58 33.67
N THR A 12 7.32 -0.91 33.92
CA THR A 12 6.39 -1.45 32.93
C THR A 12 5.55 -0.30 32.40
N SER A 13 5.81 0.14 31.16
CA SER A 13 4.97 1.14 30.51
C SER A 13 3.70 0.46 29.98
N ALA A 14 2.59 0.63 30.69
CA ALA A 14 1.26 0.31 30.20
C ALA A 14 0.79 1.43 29.26
N VAL A 15 0.64 1.13 27.97
CA VAL A 15 -0.07 2.00 27.03
C VAL A 15 -1.56 1.69 27.17
N LEU A 16 -2.26 2.57 27.89
CA LEU A 16 -3.71 2.71 27.83
C LEU A 16 -4.07 3.73 26.75
N LEU A 17 -5.32 3.64 26.25
CA LEU A 17 -6.10 4.54 25.37
C LEU A 17 -6.35 3.92 23.98
N ALA A 18 -7.57 3.92 23.44
CA ALA A 18 -8.91 4.16 23.95
C ALA A 18 -9.87 3.61 22.87
N VAL A 19 -10.92 2.88 23.26
CA VAL A 19 -11.94 2.41 22.30
C VAL A 19 -12.86 3.57 21.95
N GLY A 20 -12.56 4.25 20.85
CA GLY A 20 -13.43 5.27 20.25
C GLY A 20 -14.44 4.62 19.32
N VAL A 21 -15.71 4.59 19.74
CA VAL A 21 -16.87 4.33 18.88
C VAL A 21 -16.99 5.48 17.89
N SER A 22 -16.72 5.23 16.60
CA SER A 22 -17.10 6.12 15.51
C SER A 22 -18.40 5.63 14.87
N SER A 23 -19.38 6.53 14.84
CA SER A 23 -20.70 6.37 14.21
C SER A 23 -20.60 6.01 12.72
N PRO A 24 -21.61 5.34 12.13
CA PRO A 24 -21.65 5.10 10.69
C PRO A 24 -21.76 6.44 9.96
N ALA A 25 -20.73 6.79 9.18
CA ALA A 25 -20.78 7.92 8.28
C ALA A 25 -21.77 7.59 7.14
N ASN A 26 -22.73 8.49 6.96
CA ASN A 26 -23.71 8.48 5.88
C ASN A 26 -23.02 8.32 4.52
N ALA A 27 -23.53 7.38 3.72
CA ALA A 27 -23.26 7.32 2.30
C ALA A 27 -23.85 8.58 1.65
N SER A 28 -22.99 9.49 1.21
CA SER A 28 -23.35 10.55 0.28
C SER A 28 -23.33 9.97 -1.13
N ASP A 29 -24.50 9.82 -1.74
CA ASP A 29 -24.67 9.61 -3.17
C ASP A 29 -24.09 10.81 -3.92
N ASP A 30 -22.85 10.70 -4.40
CA ASP A 30 -22.31 11.62 -5.40
C ASP A 30 -22.47 10.99 -6.78
N SER A 31 -23.68 11.12 -7.33
CA SER A 31 -23.98 10.85 -8.74
C SER A 31 -23.50 12.01 -9.62
N GLY A 32 -22.23 12.38 -9.47
CA GLY A 32 -21.51 13.25 -10.37
C GLY A 32 -20.99 12.45 -11.56
N LYS A 33 -21.65 12.55 -12.71
CA LYS A 33 -21.11 12.12 -14.01
C LYS A 33 -19.72 12.75 -14.19
N LEU A 34 -18.66 11.94 -14.10
CA LEU A 34 -17.30 12.35 -14.48
C LEU A 34 -17.25 12.56 -16.00
N THR A 35 -17.40 13.81 -16.40
CA THR A 35 -17.11 14.29 -17.75
C THR A 35 -15.60 14.27 -17.98
N SER A 36 -15.19 13.56 -19.03
CA SER A 36 -13.86 13.52 -19.67
C SER A 36 -12.66 13.84 -18.77
N VAL A 37 -12.02 12.78 -18.27
CA VAL A 37 -10.68 12.86 -17.70
C VAL A 37 -9.74 13.41 -18.79
N GLY A 38 -9.21 14.62 -18.56
CA GLY A 38 -8.11 15.17 -19.37
C GLY A 38 -6.88 14.26 -19.32
N PRO A 39 -5.90 14.43 -20.22
CA PRO A 39 -4.78 13.49 -20.34
C PRO A 39 -4.01 13.42 -19.02
N VAL A 40 -4.22 12.34 -18.28
CA VAL A 40 -3.40 11.97 -17.13
C VAL A 40 -2.01 11.70 -17.68
N SER A 41 -0.99 12.40 -17.16
CA SER A 41 0.40 12.19 -17.53
C SER A 41 0.73 10.70 -17.36
N GLN A 42 0.85 9.99 -18.48
CA GLN A 42 1.09 8.55 -18.49
C GLN A 42 2.44 8.28 -17.83
N SER A 43 2.42 7.57 -16.70
CA SER A 43 3.62 6.94 -16.14
C SER A 43 4.20 5.98 -17.19
N ASN A 44 5.52 6.01 -17.37
CA ASN A 44 6.26 5.20 -18.36
C ASN A 44 6.34 3.71 -18.00
N PHE A 45 5.23 3.05 -17.64
CA PHE A 45 5.23 1.61 -17.41
C PHE A 45 4.01 0.93 -18.03
N ARG A 46 4.30 0.03 -18.97
CA ARG A 46 3.37 -0.98 -19.45
C ARG A 46 3.56 -2.19 -18.54
N SER A 47 2.54 -2.53 -17.75
CA SER A 47 2.49 -3.79 -17.01
C SER A 47 2.69 -4.97 -17.99
N PRO A 48 3.60 -5.93 -17.74
CA PRO A 48 3.52 -7.21 -18.41
C PRO A 48 2.24 -7.90 -17.94
N VAL A 49 1.30 -8.11 -18.86
CA VAL A 49 0.14 -8.99 -18.62
C VAL A 49 0.67 -10.41 -18.41
N VAL A 50 0.94 -10.78 -17.16
CA VAL A 50 1.29 -12.15 -16.82
C VAL A 50 -0.03 -12.94 -16.77
N ARG A 51 -0.35 -13.62 -17.87
CA ARG A 51 -1.26 -14.77 -17.79
C ARG A 51 -0.55 -15.85 -16.98
N LEU A 52 -0.84 -15.92 -15.69
CA LEU A 52 -0.35 -17.00 -14.83
C LEU A 52 -0.99 -18.33 -15.27
N HIS A 53 -0.28 -19.08 -16.11
CA HIS A 53 -0.21 -20.54 -16.01
C HIS A 53 1.03 -20.89 -15.14
N PRO A 54 1.01 -22.01 -14.42
CA PRO A 54 1.99 -22.28 -13.36
C PRO A 54 3.37 -22.59 -13.97
N GLY A 55 4.41 -21.87 -13.55
CA GLY A 55 5.77 -22.40 -13.66
C GLY A 55 6.90 -21.47 -14.08
N VAL A 56 6.74 -20.16 -14.25
CA VAL A 56 7.89 -19.30 -14.57
C VAL A 56 7.84 -17.98 -13.80
N SER A 57 8.56 -17.92 -12.68
CA SER A 57 8.88 -16.69 -11.96
C SER A 57 10.15 -16.07 -12.55
N SER A 58 10.05 -14.92 -13.22
CA SER A 58 11.21 -14.11 -13.58
C SER A 58 11.59 -13.23 -12.38
N GLY A 59 12.83 -13.40 -11.90
CA GLY A 59 13.39 -12.77 -10.69
C GLY A 59 13.77 -11.29 -10.83
N VAL A 60 13.03 -10.52 -11.62
CA VAL A 60 13.14 -9.05 -11.61
C VAL A 60 12.03 -8.55 -10.71
N THR A 61 12.37 -8.04 -9.52
CA THR A 61 11.41 -7.28 -8.72
C THR A 61 11.13 -6.02 -9.51
N PRO A 62 9.92 -5.86 -10.03
CA PRO A 62 9.62 -4.72 -10.88
C PRO A 62 9.53 -3.46 -9.99
N GLN A 63 9.84 -2.28 -10.53
CA GLN A 63 10.14 -1.07 -9.74
C GLN A 63 9.49 0.18 -10.35
N VAL A 64 8.51 0.79 -9.67
CA VAL A 64 8.12 2.18 -9.97
C VAL A 64 9.04 3.12 -9.20
N THR A 65 9.87 3.86 -9.93
CA THR A 65 10.75 4.89 -9.35
C THR A 65 10.08 6.25 -9.41
N GLY A 66 10.08 6.97 -8.29
CA GLY A 66 9.49 8.31 -8.22
C GLY A 66 10.26 9.38 -9.00
N SER A 67 9.54 10.42 -9.43
CA SER A 67 10.11 11.64 -10.01
C SER A 67 9.35 12.85 -9.47
N GLY A 68 10.06 13.95 -9.19
CA GLY A 68 9.44 15.18 -8.70
C GLY A 68 8.80 15.08 -7.31
N GLY A 69 9.29 14.18 -6.44
CA GLY A 69 8.77 14.01 -5.08
C GLY A 69 7.50 13.15 -4.99
N GLN A 70 7.19 12.37 -6.03
CA GLN A 70 6.08 11.42 -6.02
C GLN A 70 6.43 10.10 -6.72
N ILE A 71 5.83 9.01 -6.26
CA ILE A 71 5.77 7.70 -6.94
C ILE A 71 4.30 7.45 -7.30
N VAL A 72 4.01 7.09 -8.55
CA VAL A 72 2.64 6.86 -9.02
C VAL A 72 2.59 5.59 -9.85
N GLY A 73 1.65 4.71 -9.53
CA GLY A 73 1.42 3.45 -10.24
C GLY A 73 -0.04 3.27 -10.60
N TYR A 74 -0.30 2.64 -11.75
CA TYR A 74 -1.64 2.24 -12.18
C TYR A 74 -1.57 0.96 -13.02
N SER A 75 -2.50 0.04 -12.78
CA SER A 75 -2.76 -1.10 -13.64
C SER A 75 -4.27 -1.36 -13.71
N GLY A 76 -4.71 -1.91 -14.84
CA GLY A 76 -6.11 -2.19 -15.09
C GLY A 76 -6.26 -3.33 -16.09
N VAL A 77 -7.01 -4.35 -15.70
CA VAL A 77 -7.25 -5.56 -16.48
C VAL A 77 -8.74 -5.79 -16.68
N THR A 78 -9.12 -6.22 -17.87
CA THR A 78 -10.50 -6.65 -18.13
C THR A 78 -10.68 -8.08 -17.64
N ILE A 79 -11.61 -8.30 -16.72
CA ILE A 79 -11.97 -9.62 -16.20
C ILE A 79 -13.46 -9.89 -16.44
N THR A 80 -13.84 -11.16 -16.48
CA THR A 80 -15.25 -11.59 -16.58
C THR A 80 -15.52 -12.58 -15.45
N PRO A 81 -16.18 -12.14 -14.37
CA PRO A 81 -16.55 -13.03 -13.26
C PRO A 81 -17.49 -14.18 -13.70
N PRO A 82 -17.48 -15.32 -13.01
CA PRO A 82 -18.45 -16.38 -13.23
C PRO A 82 -19.89 -15.87 -13.12
N GLY A 83 -20.73 -16.14 -14.13
CA GLY A 83 -22.12 -15.67 -14.17
C GLY A 83 -22.28 -14.15 -14.30
N GLY A 84 -21.19 -13.43 -14.56
CA GLY A 84 -21.13 -11.97 -14.59
C GLY A 84 -20.91 -11.38 -15.99
N THR A 85 -20.74 -10.07 -16.02
CA THR A 85 -20.37 -9.29 -17.22
C THR A 85 -18.93 -8.83 -17.11
N SER A 86 -18.27 -8.65 -18.26
CA SER A 86 -16.91 -8.13 -18.29
C SER A 86 -16.87 -6.71 -17.73
N GLY A 87 -15.81 -6.40 -16.99
CA GLY A 87 -15.54 -5.08 -16.43
C GLY A 87 -14.05 -4.90 -16.18
N THR A 88 -13.68 -3.75 -15.64
CA THR A 88 -12.28 -3.44 -15.32
C THR A 88 -12.01 -3.69 -13.85
N PHE A 89 -11.03 -4.55 -13.56
CA PHE A 89 -10.39 -4.62 -12.25
C PHE A 89 -9.11 -3.78 -12.32
N ALA A 90 -8.98 -2.77 -11.48
CA ALA A 90 -7.87 -1.84 -11.53
C ALA A 90 -7.34 -1.51 -10.14
N GLN A 91 -6.06 -1.21 -10.10
CA GLN A 91 -5.36 -0.71 -8.94
C GLN A 91 -4.52 0.50 -9.30
N GLY A 92 -4.19 1.25 -8.26
CA GLY A 92 -3.23 2.32 -8.36
C GLY A 92 -2.69 2.71 -7.00
N PHE A 93 -1.60 3.46 -7.03
CA PHE A 93 -1.05 4.08 -5.85
C PHE A 93 -0.46 5.45 -6.19
N THR A 94 -0.35 6.28 -5.17
CA THR A 94 0.37 7.55 -5.21
C THR A 94 0.99 7.78 -3.86
N SER A 95 2.30 8.02 -3.84
CA SER A 95 3.08 8.30 -2.65
C SER A 95 3.89 9.56 -2.85
N TYR A 96 3.81 10.49 -1.91
CA TYR A 96 4.60 11.70 -1.87
C TYR A 96 5.81 11.50 -0.96
N TYR A 97 6.97 11.94 -1.43
CA TYR A 97 8.20 11.80 -0.66
C TYR A 97 9.07 13.04 -0.73
N THR A 98 9.86 13.21 0.33
CA THR A 98 10.95 14.16 0.40
C THR A 98 12.24 13.40 0.69
N ALA A 99 13.34 13.85 0.09
CA ALA A 99 14.65 13.27 0.33
C ALA A 99 15.60 14.38 0.72
N GLY A 100 16.55 14.06 1.61
CA GLY A 100 17.56 15.01 2.04
C GLY A 100 18.79 14.33 2.60
N SER A 101 19.86 15.10 2.72
CA SER A 101 21.08 14.69 3.38
C SER A 101 21.55 15.78 4.35
N GLY A 102 22.01 15.34 5.51
CA GLY A 102 22.75 16.14 6.48
C GLY A 102 24.21 15.71 6.51
N LEU A 103 25.00 16.35 7.39
CA LEU A 103 26.44 16.08 7.52
C LEU A 103 26.77 14.62 7.90
N THR A 104 25.85 13.93 8.57
CA THR A 104 26.07 12.58 9.12
C THR A 104 24.96 11.59 8.79
N SER A 105 23.97 11.97 7.98
CA SER A 105 22.81 11.12 7.70
C SER A 105 22.11 11.48 6.39
N ALA A 106 21.64 10.48 5.66
CA ALA A 106 20.71 10.63 4.56
C ALA A 106 19.33 10.08 4.95
N TYR A 107 18.27 10.69 4.41
CA TYR A 107 16.90 10.27 4.70
C TYR A 107 16.00 10.37 3.47
N ILE A 108 14.96 9.53 3.47
CA ILE A 108 13.80 9.60 2.60
C ILE A 108 12.58 9.50 3.50
N ASN A 109 11.73 10.52 3.47
CA ASN A 109 10.45 10.51 4.17
C ASN A 109 9.33 10.42 3.14
N VAL A 110 8.56 9.34 3.17
CA VAL A 110 7.30 9.23 2.42
C VAL A 110 6.23 9.87 3.29
N THR A 111 5.94 11.14 2.99
CA THR A 111 5.11 12.03 3.80
C THR A 111 3.67 11.50 3.87
N SER A 112 3.16 11.02 2.74
CA SER A 112 1.82 10.45 2.61
C SER A 112 1.75 9.53 1.41
N GLY A 113 0.87 8.54 1.47
CA GLY A 113 0.53 7.74 0.31
C GLY A 113 -0.85 7.11 0.41
N SER A 114 -1.37 6.74 -0.75
CA SER A 114 -2.66 6.08 -0.91
C SER A 114 -2.59 5.04 -2.00
N SER A 115 -3.21 3.89 -1.79
CA SER A 115 -3.36 2.84 -2.79
C SER A 115 -4.80 2.31 -2.83
N TYR A 116 -5.20 1.73 -3.96
CA TYR A 116 -6.52 1.16 -4.13
C TYR A 116 -6.51 -0.07 -5.03
N ALA A 117 -7.50 -0.94 -4.83
CA ALA A 117 -7.94 -1.99 -5.75
C ALA A 117 -9.45 -1.85 -5.92
N ARG A 118 -9.94 -1.81 -7.16
CA ARG A 118 -11.33 -1.51 -7.50
C ARG A 118 -11.84 -2.36 -8.64
N TRP A 119 -13.05 -2.88 -8.48
CA TRP A 119 -13.83 -3.53 -9.51
C TRP A 119 -14.87 -2.55 -10.06
N TYR A 120 -14.82 -2.31 -11.38
CA TYR A 120 -15.72 -1.40 -12.09
C TYR A 120 -16.73 -2.13 -12.98
N GLY A 121 -17.04 -3.40 -12.70
CA GLY A 121 -18.08 -4.12 -13.43
C GLY A 121 -19.44 -4.07 -12.73
N ALA A 122 -20.49 -4.34 -13.50
CA ALA A 122 -21.86 -4.24 -13.03
C ALA A 122 -22.42 -5.55 -12.48
N THR A 123 -21.94 -6.70 -12.98
CA THR A 123 -22.47 -8.01 -12.62
C THR A 123 -21.35 -9.01 -12.35
N PRO A 124 -21.21 -9.53 -11.12
CA PRO A 124 -21.77 -8.93 -9.89
C PRO A 124 -21.12 -7.56 -9.63
N TYR A 125 -21.83 -6.67 -8.94
CA TYR A 125 -21.30 -5.35 -8.57
C TYR A 125 -20.22 -5.45 -7.48
N ASN A 126 -20.40 -6.36 -6.52
CA ASN A 126 -19.40 -6.63 -5.48
C ASN A 126 -18.64 -7.93 -5.79
N ALA A 127 -17.37 -7.95 -5.43
CA ALA A 127 -16.60 -9.18 -5.28
C ALA A 127 -16.84 -9.78 -3.89
N ASP A 128 -16.68 -11.10 -3.77
CA ASP A 128 -16.75 -11.77 -2.46
C ASP A 128 -15.60 -11.33 -1.57
N SER A 129 -14.45 -11.04 -2.16
CA SER A 129 -13.28 -10.49 -1.47
C SER A 129 -12.43 -9.65 -2.43
N ILE A 130 -11.94 -8.50 -1.94
CA ILE A 130 -10.90 -7.70 -2.60
C ILE A 130 -9.69 -7.59 -1.67
N GLY A 131 -8.58 -8.14 -2.12
CA GLY A 131 -7.27 -8.04 -1.47
C GLY A 131 -6.47 -6.90 -2.09
N LEU A 132 -5.71 -6.20 -1.24
CA LEU A 132 -4.75 -5.19 -1.65
C LEU A 132 -3.51 -5.33 -0.78
N SER A 133 -2.34 -5.33 -1.40
CA SER A 133 -1.03 -5.37 -0.76
C SER A 133 -0.11 -4.36 -1.42
N ASN A 134 0.31 -3.35 -0.68
CA ASN A 134 1.20 -2.29 -1.14
C ASN A 134 2.51 -2.34 -0.36
N SER A 135 3.64 -2.24 -1.05
CA SER A 135 4.97 -2.23 -0.43
C SER A 135 5.75 -1.02 -0.88
N VAL A 136 6.24 -0.25 0.09
CA VAL A 136 7.13 0.89 -0.11
C VAL A 136 8.50 0.54 0.45
N TRP A 137 9.56 0.72 -0.32
CA TRP A 137 10.91 0.42 0.13
C TRP A 137 11.93 1.42 -0.39
N VAL A 138 13.10 1.40 0.24
CA VAL A 138 14.30 2.09 -0.21
C VAL A 138 15.39 1.05 -0.42
N GLY A 139 16.44 1.39 -1.15
CA GLY A 139 17.70 0.66 -1.02
C GLY A 139 18.68 1.47 -0.19
N GLY A 140 19.53 0.81 0.58
CA GLY A 140 20.51 1.49 1.41
C GLY A 140 21.29 0.53 2.30
N LEU A 141 22.27 1.07 3.01
CA LEU A 141 23.04 0.31 4.01
C LEU A 141 22.65 0.79 5.41
N GLY A 142 22.24 -0.13 6.29
CA GLY A 142 21.90 0.22 7.68
C GLY A 142 20.68 1.14 7.79
N VAL A 143 19.64 0.87 7.01
CA VAL A 143 18.39 1.64 7.00
C VAL A 143 17.62 1.42 8.30
N SER A 144 17.17 2.52 8.91
CA SER A 144 16.21 2.53 10.01
C SER A 144 14.85 3.01 9.48
N ILE A 145 13.78 2.35 9.93
CA ILE A 145 12.40 2.65 9.52
C ILE A 145 11.56 3.09 10.72
N SER A 146 10.79 4.16 10.54
CA SER A 146 9.69 4.55 11.42
C SER A 146 8.40 4.72 10.60
N VAL A 147 7.24 4.34 11.14
CA VAL A 147 5.94 4.46 10.49
C VAL A 147 4.97 5.23 11.40
N GLY A 148 4.52 6.39 10.94
CA GLY A 148 3.57 7.25 11.65
C GLY A 148 2.11 6.87 11.37
N GLY A 149 1.62 5.80 11.99
CA GLY A 149 0.20 5.43 12.02
C GLY A 149 -0.38 4.88 10.71
N SER A 150 -1.24 3.86 10.83
CA SER A 150 -2.17 3.43 9.78
C SER A 150 -3.54 3.15 10.39
N SER A 151 -4.58 3.33 9.58
CA SER A 151 -5.95 2.95 9.96
C SER A 151 -6.39 1.72 9.16
N GLY A 152 -6.81 0.65 9.85
CA GLY A 152 -7.55 -0.45 9.23
C GLY A 152 -6.75 -1.38 8.30
N VAL A 153 -5.41 -1.34 8.34
CA VAL A 153 -4.52 -2.14 7.49
C VAL A 153 -3.42 -2.79 8.32
N GLY A 154 -3.06 -4.04 8.00
CA GLY A 154 -1.90 -4.68 8.61
C GLY A 154 -0.61 -4.08 8.05
N ILE A 155 0.19 -3.44 8.91
CA ILE A 155 1.56 -3.02 8.56
C ILE A 155 2.55 -4.10 9.00
N SER A 156 3.46 -4.47 8.12
CA SER A 156 4.71 -5.13 8.48
C SER A 156 5.91 -4.29 8.04
N VAL A 157 6.96 -4.31 8.86
CA VAL A 157 8.22 -3.61 8.60
C VAL A 157 9.34 -4.65 8.61
N SER A 158 10.13 -4.70 7.55
CA SER A 158 11.26 -5.63 7.43
C SER A 158 12.40 -4.97 6.67
N ASN A 159 13.60 -4.92 7.27
CA ASN A 159 14.81 -4.31 6.72
C ASN A 159 14.60 -2.85 6.26
N ASP A 160 14.34 -2.68 4.96
CA ASP A 160 14.22 -1.44 4.19
C ASP A 160 12.83 -1.29 3.54
N THR A 161 11.87 -2.14 3.92
CA THR A 161 10.55 -2.26 3.31
C THR A 161 9.43 -2.12 4.35
N VAL A 162 8.39 -1.36 3.98
CA VAL A 162 7.11 -1.27 4.69
C VAL A 162 6.03 -1.86 3.79
N THR A 163 5.32 -2.87 4.29
CA THR A 163 4.21 -3.51 3.58
C THR A 163 2.90 -3.25 4.31
N MET A 164 1.88 -2.88 3.54
CA MET A 164 0.52 -2.65 3.96
C MET A 164 -0.36 -3.65 3.25
N SER A 165 -1.11 -4.46 3.98
CA SER A 165 -1.99 -5.46 3.37
C SER A 165 -3.27 -5.67 4.17
N ASN A 166 -4.37 -5.87 3.46
CA ASN A 166 -5.63 -6.34 4.02
C ASN A 166 -6.48 -6.98 2.90
N SER A 167 -7.58 -7.60 3.32
CA SER A 167 -8.63 -8.08 2.42
C SER A 167 -9.97 -7.68 2.99
N VAL A 168 -10.87 -7.21 2.13
CA VAL A 168 -12.21 -6.77 2.52
C VAL A 168 -13.24 -7.61 1.76
N ALA A 169 -14.25 -8.11 2.47
CA ALA A 169 -15.28 -8.97 1.90
C ALA A 169 -16.49 -8.20 1.37
N ASN A 170 -17.20 -8.78 0.41
CA ASN A 170 -18.45 -8.26 -0.18
C ASN A 170 -18.35 -6.77 -0.56
N THR A 171 -17.35 -6.43 -1.36
CA THR A 171 -17.04 -5.05 -1.74
C THR A 171 -16.57 -4.98 -3.18
N TRP A 172 -16.69 -3.80 -3.78
CA TRP A 172 -16.10 -3.47 -5.07
C TRP A 172 -14.79 -2.69 -4.93
N ARG A 173 -14.40 -2.29 -3.72
CA ARG A 173 -13.15 -1.59 -3.46
C ARG A 173 -12.44 -2.01 -2.18
N ASN A 174 -11.12 -1.85 -2.19
CA ASN A 174 -10.24 -1.85 -1.02
C ASN A 174 -9.21 -0.73 -1.19
N GLU A 175 -8.88 0.00 -0.13
CA GLU A 175 -8.02 1.19 -0.18
C GLU A 175 -7.11 1.22 1.06
N HIS A 176 -5.85 1.63 0.87
CA HIS A 176 -4.93 1.94 1.96
C HIS A 176 -4.60 3.42 1.95
N SER A 177 -4.36 3.96 3.14
CA SER A 177 -3.72 5.26 3.32
C SER A 177 -2.70 5.17 4.44
N PHE A 178 -1.61 5.90 4.29
CA PHE A 178 -0.53 5.93 5.26
C PHE A 178 0.16 7.30 5.25
N THR A 179 0.82 7.62 6.35
CA THR A 179 1.57 8.86 6.51
C THR A 179 2.89 8.59 7.23
N ASN A 180 3.88 9.45 6.96
CA ASN A 180 5.15 9.50 7.68
C ASN A 180 5.86 8.15 7.76
N ILE A 181 6.25 7.59 6.62
CA ILE A 181 7.23 6.50 6.58
C ILE A 181 8.62 7.12 6.44
N ASP A 182 9.40 7.08 7.50
CA ASP A 182 10.77 7.58 7.54
C ASP A 182 11.76 6.46 7.29
N PHE A 183 12.61 6.63 6.29
CA PHE A 183 13.81 5.83 6.05
C PHE A 183 15.03 6.70 6.31
N SER A 184 15.95 6.23 7.16
CA SER A 184 17.18 6.98 7.45
C SER A 184 18.40 6.07 7.56
N THR A 185 19.58 6.60 7.23
CA THR A 185 20.86 5.91 7.39
C THR A 185 21.99 6.92 7.58
N ALA A 186 23.06 6.53 8.27
CA ALA A 186 24.32 7.28 8.32
C ALA A 186 25.18 7.13 7.06
N LEU A 187 24.77 6.26 6.13
CA LEU A 187 25.50 5.91 4.91
C LEU A 187 24.74 6.44 3.67
N ALA A 188 24.59 5.59 2.65
CA ALA A 188 23.89 5.91 1.41
C ALA A 188 22.49 5.28 1.38
N ILE A 189 21.56 6.00 0.76
CA ILE A 189 20.16 5.60 0.53
C ILE A 189 19.76 5.98 -0.90
N TRP A 190 18.91 5.18 -1.54
CA TRP A 190 18.38 5.43 -2.88
C TRP A 190 16.92 4.93 -2.99
N GLY A 191 16.19 5.42 -4.00
CA GLY A 191 14.73 5.27 -4.10
C GLY A 191 14.01 6.60 -3.83
N PRO A 192 12.78 6.60 -3.27
CA PRO A 192 11.99 5.44 -2.86
C PRO A 192 11.36 4.68 -4.03
N TYR A 193 10.89 3.47 -3.73
CA TYR A 193 10.25 2.54 -4.66
C TYR A 193 8.92 2.05 -4.08
N GLU A 194 7.98 1.70 -4.96
CA GLU A 194 6.68 1.17 -4.56
C GLU A 194 6.14 0.16 -5.58
N ASN A 195 5.49 -0.88 -5.06
CA ASN A 195 4.81 -1.94 -5.80
C ASN A 195 3.47 -2.23 -5.12
N SER A 196 2.51 -2.66 -5.93
CA SER A 196 1.19 -3.09 -5.46
C SER A 196 0.80 -4.40 -6.11
N SER A 197 0.16 -5.26 -5.33
CA SER A 197 -0.56 -6.42 -5.84
C SER A 197 -1.96 -6.43 -5.27
N ASP A 198 -2.91 -6.84 -6.10
CA ASP A 198 -4.30 -6.93 -5.73
C ASP A 198 -4.92 -8.25 -6.17
N SER A 199 -6.10 -8.52 -5.61
CA SER A 199 -6.89 -9.67 -6.01
C SER A 199 -8.37 -9.39 -5.86
N ALA A 200 -9.19 -9.93 -6.77
CA ALA A 200 -10.64 -9.93 -6.64
C ALA A 200 -11.17 -11.36 -6.78
N THR A 201 -11.92 -11.82 -5.79
CA THR A 201 -12.56 -13.14 -5.79
C THR A 201 -14.05 -13.03 -6.09
N PHE A 202 -14.52 -13.81 -7.07
CA PHE A 202 -15.92 -13.95 -7.42
C PHE A 202 -16.29 -15.43 -7.47
N SER A 203 -17.12 -15.84 -6.54
CA SER A 203 -17.50 -17.22 -6.24
C SER A 203 -16.26 -18.11 -6.06
N TYR A 204 -15.91 -18.91 -7.07
CA TYR A 204 -14.78 -19.84 -7.04
C TYR A 204 -13.55 -19.35 -7.83
N GLN A 205 -13.62 -18.16 -8.44
CA GLN A 205 -12.56 -17.63 -9.29
C GLN A 205 -11.91 -16.40 -8.65
N THR A 206 -10.58 -16.40 -8.56
CA THR A 206 -9.79 -15.25 -8.14
C THR A 206 -8.99 -14.70 -9.30
N PHE A 207 -9.04 -13.38 -9.47
CA PHE A 207 -8.24 -12.62 -10.41
C PHE A 207 -7.16 -11.86 -9.66
N TYR A 208 -6.00 -11.69 -10.28
CA TYR A 208 -4.86 -10.98 -9.73
C TYR A 208 -4.38 -9.94 -10.73
N ASP A 209 -3.90 -8.82 -10.23
CA ASP A 209 -3.18 -7.82 -11.00
C ASP A 209 -1.98 -7.29 -10.16
N ASN A 210 -0.96 -6.78 -10.83
CA ASN A 210 0.26 -6.29 -10.19
C ASN A 210 0.78 -5.02 -10.86
N ILE A 211 1.11 -4.03 -10.03
CA ILE A 211 1.92 -2.87 -10.40
C ILE A 211 3.35 -3.10 -9.93
N SER A 212 4.23 -2.91 -10.90
CA SER A 212 5.46 -3.63 -11.00
C SER A 212 6.34 -2.81 -11.94
#